data_AF-A0A813DT39-F1
#
_entry.id   AF-A0A813DT39-F1
#
_cell.length_a   1.000
_cell.length_b   1.000
_cell.length_c   1.000
_cell.angle_alpha   90.00
_cell.angle_beta   90.00
_cell.angle_gamma   90.00
#
_symmetry.space_group_name_H-M   'P 1'
#
loop_
_entity.id
_entity.type
_entity.pdbx_description
1 polymer ?
#
loop_
_entity_poly.entity_id
_entity_poly.type
_entity_poly.pdbx_seq_one_letter_code
_entity_poly.pdbx_strand_id
1 'polypeptide(L)'
;MGFIDIRAGSVIRQQFTKESVGKVSLLNGSSPMLFAGIGSELMQYDTRCFKDGVDYKPKAIASWSLGSPITALHCTQTGRGHLLVAAGCLNGKVAAFDST
;
A
#
# COMPACT_ATOMS: atom_id res chain seq x y z
N MET A 1 8.72 -18.81 -6.13
CA MET A 1 9.64 -19.19 -5.05
C MET A 1 9.45 -18.16 -3.95
N GLY A 2 8.69 -18.51 -2.91
CA GLY A 2 8.47 -17.65 -1.76
C GLY A 2 9.70 -17.66 -0.87
N PHE A 3 9.97 -16.54 -0.21
CA PHE A 3 11.05 -16.45 0.76
C PHE A 3 10.54 -16.93 2.12
N ILE A 4 11.28 -17.78 2.81
CA ILE A 4 10.95 -18.17 4.18
C ILE A 4 11.64 -17.17 5.10
N ASP A 5 10.88 -16.48 5.94
CA ASP A 5 11.47 -15.76 7.05
C ASP A 5 11.85 -16.77 8.12
N ILE A 6 13.16 -16.93 8.30
CA ILE A 6 13.75 -17.89 9.23
C ILE A 6 13.32 -17.60 10.68
N ARG A 7 13.00 -16.35 11.03
CA ARG A 7 12.52 -15.98 12.37
C ARG A 7 11.03 -16.29 12.55
N ALA A 8 10.22 -16.06 11.52
CA ALA A 8 8.79 -16.33 11.59
C ALA A 8 8.44 -17.81 11.30
N GLY A 9 9.41 -18.61 10.81
CA GLY A 9 9.21 -20.00 10.41
C GLY A 9 8.17 -20.16 9.30
N SER A 10 7.84 -19.08 8.59
CA SER A 10 6.72 -19.02 7.65
C SER A 10 7.16 -18.37 6.34
N VAL A 11 6.45 -18.72 5.26
CA VAL A 11 6.67 -18.11 3.95
C VAL A 11 6.21 -16.66 4.03
N ILE A 12 7.16 -15.73 3.91
CA ILE A 12 6.87 -14.31 3.75
C ILE A 12 6.91 -13.99 2.26
N ARG A 13 5.78 -13.51 1.75
CA ARG A 13 5.70 -13.04 0.36
C ARG A 13 6.21 -11.62 0.28
N GLN A 14 7.18 -11.39 -0.61
CA GLN A 14 7.81 -10.09 -0.85
C GLN A 14 7.44 -9.60 -2.24
N GLN A 15 7.22 -8.30 -2.36
CA GLN A 15 7.04 -7.63 -3.65
C GLN A 15 8.21 -6.70 -3.92
N PHE A 16 8.82 -6.83 -5.09
CA PHE A 16 9.81 -5.89 -5.58
C PHE A 16 9.13 -4.79 -6.39
N THR A 17 9.44 -3.54 -6.04
CA THR A 17 9.08 -2.35 -6.80
C THR A 17 10.34 -1.81 -7.47
N LYS A 18 10.20 -1.23 -8.66
CA LYS A 18 11.33 -0.62 -9.38
C LYS A 18 11.90 0.57 -8.62
N GLU A 19 11.04 1.28 -7.89
CA GLU A 19 11.36 2.42 -7.04
C GLU A 19 11.17 2.06 -5.58
N SER A 20 11.86 2.78 -4.69
CA SER A 20 11.74 2.60 -3.25
C SER A 20 10.32 2.88 -2.77
N VAL A 21 9.82 2.03 -1.87
CA VAL A 21 8.60 2.32 -1.11
C VAL A 21 8.93 3.40 -0.09
N GLY A 22 8.36 4.60 -0.26
CA GLY A 22 8.54 5.71 0.67
C GLY A 22 7.76 5.46 1.97
N LYS A 23 6.49 5.07 1.85
CA LYS A 23 5.60 4.75 2.98
C LYS A 23 4.54 3.72 2.62
N VAL A 24 4.05 3.04 3.64
CA VAL A 24 2.89 2.14 3.57
C VAL A 24 1.88 2.52 4.64
N SER A 25 0.60 2.29 4.37
CA SER A 25 -0.49 2.49 5.33
C SER A 25 -1.50 1.36 5.21
N LEU A 26 -1.83 0.78 6.36
CA LEU A 26 -2.90 -0.20 6.56
C LEU A 26 -3.91 0.42 7.51
N LEU A 27 -5.19 0.23 7.27
CA LEU A 27 -6.21 0.77 8.16
C LEU A 27 -6.12 0.12 9.56
N ASN A 28 -6.08 -1.22 9.57
CA ASN A 28 -5.99 -2.06 10.75
C ASN A 28 -5.61 -3.49 10.31
N GLY A 29 -5.42 -4.40 11.26
CA GLY A 29 -5.02 -5.79 10.97
C GLY A 29 -6.10 -6.65 10.29
N SER A 30 -7.34 -6.18 10.19
CA SER A 30 -8.47 -6.92 9.58
C SER A 30 -8.88 -6.38 8.21
N SER A 31 -8.45 -5.15 7.85
CA SER A 31 -8.74 -4.56 6.56
C SER A 31 -7.86 -5.16 5.47
N PRO A 32 -8.45 -5.61 4.34
CA PRO A 32 -7.69 -6.16 3.25
C PRO A 32 -7.02 -5.08 2.38
N MET A 33 -7.04 -3.80 2.78
CA MET A 33 -6.55 -2.70 1.95
C MET A 33 -5.19 -2.20 2.44
N LEU A 34 -4.17 -2.34 1.57
CA LEU A 34 -2.84 -1.77 1.74
C LEU A 34 -2.65 -0.61 0.75
N PHE A 35 -2.23 0.54 1.25
CA PHE A 35 -1.77 1.65 0.43
C PHE A 35 -0.25 1.75 0.52
N ALA A 36 0.42 1.95 -0.61
CA ALA A 36 1.87 2.13 -0.68
C ALA A 36 2.21 3.35 -1.56
N GLY A 37 3.01 4.25 -1.02
CA GLY A 37 3.65 5.32 -1.80
C GLY A 37 4.98 4.82 -2.36
N ILE A 38 5.07 4.69 -3.68
CA ILE A 38 6.23 4.20 -4.43
C ILE A 38 6.67 5.31 -5.38
N GLY A 39 7.77 6.00 -5.05
CA GLY A 39 8.13 7.23 -5.74
C GLY A 39 6.98 8.23 -5.72
N SER A 40 6.54 8.70 -6.89
CA SER A 40 5.38 9.61 -7.03
C SER A 40 4.03 8.91 -7.14
N GLU A 41 4.00 7.58 -7.10
CA GLU A 41 2.79 6.79 -7.29
C GLU A 41 2.21 6.32 -5.96
N LEU A 42 0.93 6.61 -5.73
CA LEU A 42 0.14 5.99 -4.69
C LEU A 42 -0.54 4.74 -5.27
N MET A 43 -0.24 3.58 -4.70
CA MET A 43 -0.76 2.28 -5.14
C MET A 43 -1.66 1.68 -4.05
N GLN A 44 -2.79 1.12 -4.45
CA GLN A 44 -3.67 0.34 -3.58
C GLN A 44 -3.59 -1.14 -3.94
N TYR A 45 -3.51 -1.99 -2.92
CA TYR A 45 -3.46 -3.45 -3.04
C TYR A 45 -4.53 -4.10 -2.16
N ASP A 46 -5.13 -5.18 -2.67
CA ASP A 46 -5.95 -6.09 -1.86
C ASP A 46 -5.06 -7.17 -1.25
N THR A 47 -4.88 -7.18 0.06
CA THR A 47 -3.99 -8.10 0.74
C THR A 47 -4.49 -9.54 0.76
N ARG A 48 -5.76 -9.80 0.44
CA ARG A 48 -6.30 -11.17 0.36
C ARG A 48 -5.70 -11.93 -0.81
N CYS A 49 -5.29 -11.24 -1.88
CA CYS A 49 -4.60 -11.88 -2.99
C CYS A 49 -3.25 -12.49 -2.59
N PHE A 50 -2.69 -12.11 -1.43
CA PHE A 50 -1.49 -12.72 -0.86
C PHE A 50 -1.75 -14.09 -0.21
N LYS A 51 -2.99 -14.37 0.21
CA LYS A 51 -3.33 -15.56 1.00
C LYS A 51 -3.31 -16.83 0.14
N ASP A 52 -3.87 -16.76 -1.08
CA ASP A 52 -4.14 -17.94 -1.92
C ASP A 52 -3.45 -17.89 -3.30
N GLY A 53 -2.66 -16.84 -3.60
CA GLY A 53 -2.04 -16.65 -4.91
C GLY A 53 -0.77 -17.48 -5.16
N VAL A 54 -0.47 -17.79 -6.42
CA VAL A 54 0.90 -18.10 -6.87
C VAL A 54 1.81 -16.92 -6.50
N ASP A 55 3.13 -17.10 -6.33
CA ASP A 55 4.09 -15.99 -6.09
C ASP A 55 4.15 -15.01 -7.29
N TYR A 56 3.06 -14.32 -7.57
CA TYR A 56 2.97 -13.29 -8.57
C TYR A 56 2.81 -11.94 -7.87
N LYS A 57 3.44 -10.92 -8.44
CA LYS A 57 3.32 -9.54 -8.00
C LYS A 57 1.83 -9.18 -7.96
N PRO A 58 1.24 -8.83 -6.79
CA PRO A 58 -0.15 -8.43 -6.73
C PRO A 58 -0.35 -7.24 -7.68
N LYS A 59 -1.35 -7.33 -8.55
CA LYS A 59 -1.70 -6.18 -9.38
C LYS A 59 -2.30 -5.12 -8.46
N ALA A 60 -1.83 -3.88 -8.58
CA ALA A 60 -2.48 -2.78 -7.89
C ALA A 60 -3.93 -2.70 -8.35
N ILE A 61 -4.87 -2.60 -7.42
CA ILE A 61 -6.29 -2.44 -7.73
C ILE A 61 -6.60 -1.00 -8.14
N ALA A 62 -5.81 -0.04 -7.66
CA ALA A 62 -5.85 1.35 -8.07
C ALA A 62 -4.45 2.00 -7.99
N SER A 63 -4.24 3.06 -8.77
CA SER A 63 -3.00 3.83 -8.83
C SER A 63 -3.29 5.31 -9.08
N TRP A 64 -2.57 6.19 -8.40
CA TRP A 64 -2.64 7.64 -8.58
C TRP A 64 -1.24 8.25 -8.66
N SER A 65 -0.99 9.04 -9.69
CA SER A 65 0.28 9.76 -9.86
C SER A 65 0.18 11.16 -9.26
N LEU A 66 1.05 11.47 -8.30
CA LEU A 66 1.02 12.73 -7.53
C LEU A 66 2.06 13.76 -8.00
N GLY A 67 2.86 13.42 -9.02
CA GLY A 67 3.87 14.31 -9.63
C GLY A 67 5.06 14.67 -8.74
N SER A 68 5.11 14.18 -7.50
CA SER A 68 6.23 14.36 -6.57
C SER A 68 6.35 13.15 -5.65
N PRO A 69 7.57 12.76 -5.22
CA PRO A 69 7.76 11.60 -4.36
C PRO A 69 6.95 11.66 -3.07
N ILE A 70 6.31 10.56 -2.70
CA ILE A 70 5.50 10.40 -1.49
C ILE A 70 6.43 10.10 -0.30
N THR A 71 6.34 10.90 0.74
CA THR A 71 7.18 10.81 1.95
C THR A 71 6.38 10.47 3.21
N ALA A 72 5.07 10.73 3.20
CA ALA A 72 4.13 10.43 4.28
C ALA A 72 2.86 9.79 3.71
N LEU A 73 2.30 8.82 4.44
CA LEU A 73 1.04 8.20 4.07
C LEU A 73 0.27 7.84 5.34
N HIS A 74 -1.02 8.15 5.36
CA HIS A 74 -1.93 7.76 6.42
C HIS A 74 -3.27 7.37 5.83
N CYS A 75 -3.92 6.36 6.41
CA CYS A 75 -5.29 6.02 6.07
C CYS A 75 -6.11 5.80 7.33
N THR A 76 -7.39 6.16 7.26
CA THR A 76 -8.35 6.03 8.36
C THR A 76 -9.74 5.74 7.80
N GLN A 77 -10.61 5.20 8.64
CA GLN A 77 -12.00 4.99 8.29
C GLN A 77 -12.82 6.19 8.79
N THR A 78 -13.66 6.72 7.92
CA THR A 78 -14.61 7.79 8.28
C THR A 78 -15.73 7.23 9.15
N GLY A 79 -16.46 8.12 9.83
CA GLY A 79 -17.70 7.75 10.53
C GLY A 79 -18.81 7.19 9.63
N ARG A 80 -18.67 7.28 8.30
CA ARG A 80 -19.59 6.69 7.32
C ARG A 80 -19.10 5.36 6.75
N GLY A 81 -17.97 4.86 7.24
CA GLY A 81 -17.40 3.58 6.82
C GLY A 81 -16.47 3.65 5.61
N HIS A 82 -16.36 4.80 4.92
CA HIS A 82 -15.44 4.99 3.80
C HIS A 82 -13.98 5.09 4.26
N LEU A 83 -13.02 4.82 3.36
CA LEU A 83 -11.60 4.99 3.64
C LEU A 83 -11.11 6.36 3.17
N LEU A 84 -10.56 7.14 4.09
CA LEU A 84 -9.77 8.32 3.75
C LEU A 84 -8.29 7.97 3.71
N VAL A 85 -7.62 8.38 2.64
CA VAL A 85 -6.18 8.21 2.47
C VAL A 85 -5.57 9.57 2.20
N ALA A 86 -4.54 9.93 2.97
CA ALA A 86 -3.77 11.16 2.79
C ALA A 86 -2.31 10.82 2.50
N ALA A 87 -1.81 11.29 1.35
CA ALA A 87 -0.43 11.15 0.91
C ALA A 87 0.26 12.51 0.95
N GLY A 88 1.30 12.64 1.78
CA GLY A 88 2.18 13.80 1.83
C GLY A 88 3.35 13.62 0.89
N CYS A 89 3.59 14.61 0.03
CA CYS A 89 4.64 14.60 -0.97
C CYS A 89 5.85 15.45 -0.56
N LEU A 90 7.02 15.16 -1.15
CA LEU A 90 8.28 15.85 -0.89
C LEU A 90 8.20 17.35 -1.17
N ASN A 91 7.37 17.76 -2.13
CA ASN A 91 7.12 19.18 -2.46
C ASN A 91 6.23 19.92 -1.43
N GLY A 92 5.87 19.28 -0.30
CA GLY A 92 5.04 19.86 0.75
C GLY A 92 3.52 19.82 0.48
N LYS A 93 3.08 19.30 -0.68
CA LYS A 93 1.65 19.13 -0.98
C LYS A 93 1.11 17.84 -0.36
N VAL A 94 -0.19 17.84 -0.09
CA VAL A 94 -0.93 16.67 0.39
C VAL A 94 -2.05 16.37 -0.60
N ALA A 95 -2.14 15.10 -1.03
CA ALA A 95 -3.28 14.60 -1.77
C ALA A 95 -4.14 13.73 -0.85
N ALA A 96 -5.45 13.97 -0.84
CA ALA A 96 -6.40 13.22 -0.03
C ALA A 96 -7.48 12.60 -0.93
N PHE A 97 -7.82 11.34 -0.67
CA PHE A 97 -8.75 10.57 -1.48
C PHE A 97 -9.76 9.84 -0.58
N ASP A 98 -11.00 9.76 -1.07
CA ASP A 98 -12.02 8.87 -0.55
C ASP A 98 -12.02 7.60 -1.41
N SER A 99 -11.64 6.47 -0.81
CA SER A 99 -11.73 5.14 -1.42
C SER A 99 -13.01 4.48 -0.90
N THR A 100 -14.09 4.60 -1.67
CA THR A 100 -15.35 3.88 -1.47
C THR A 100 -15.21 2.39 -1.74
#